data_AF-A0A954XPR5-F1
#
_entry.id   AF-A0A954XPR5-F1
#
_cell.length_a   1.000
_cell.length_b   1.000
_cell.length_c   1.000
_cell.angle_alpha   90.00
_cell.angle_beta   90.00
_cell.angle_gamma   90.00
#
_symmetry.space_group_name_H-M   'P 1'
#
loop_
_entity.id
_entity.type
_entity.pdbx_description
1 polymer ?
#
loop_
_entity_poly.entity_id
_entity_poly.type
_entity_poly.pdbx_seq_one_letter_code
_entity_poly.pdbx_strand_id
1 'polypeptide(L)'
;MVALSARLYVCDVSTLRPRITHGQHGSVLTRFPFLTMSQLENQIPPLKEQEIPYDHPDSANMFQPSAEKPFLATPDAIEAYKHEIILACLAVLQRKAIDKQGLDYLQVFDGESIGKPENLWYIEDGEGGAITALLPSNY
;
A
#
# COMPACT_ATOMS: atom_id res chain seq x y z
N MET A 1 -26.22 -11.23 2.97
CA MET A 1 -24.79 -11.45 2.66
C MET A 1 -24.65 -11.53 1.16
N VAL A 2 -24.34 -10.39 0.52
CA VAL A 2 -24.05 -10.35 -0.92
C VAL A 2 -22.54 -10.61 -1.04
N ALA A 3 -22.16 -11.78 -1.55
CA ALA A 3 -20.79 -12.07 -1.90
C ALA A 3 -20.44 -11.24 -3.14
N LEU A 4 -19.92 -10.02 -2.94
CA LEU A 4 -19.24 -9.26 -3.98
C LEU A 4 -17.96 -10.03 -4.32
N SER A 5 -18.02 -10.80 -5.40
CA SER A 5 -16.86 -11.43 -6.05
C SER A 5 -16.02 -10.34 -6.72
N ALA A 6 -15.37 -9.51 -5.91
CA ALA A 6 -14.32 -8.63 -6.38
C ALA A 6 -13.09 -9.50 -6.67
N ARG A 7 -12.60 -9.46 -7.91
CA ARG A 7 -11.32 -10.08 -8.26
C ARG A 7 -10.22 -9.27 -7.58
N LEU A 8 -9.81 -9.71 -6.41
CA LEU A 8 -8.66 -9.15 -5.70
C LEU A 8 -7.36 -9.68 -6.32
N TYR A 9 -6.38 -8.81 -6.48
CA TYR A 9 -5.05 -9.17 -6.98
C TYR A 9 -4.08 -9.31 -5.82
N VAL A 10 -3.34 -10.43 -5.79
CA VAL A 10 -2.24 -10.64 -4.84
C VAL A 10 -1.07 -9.76 -5.27
N CYS A 11 -0.67 -8.84 -4.39
CA CYS A 11 0.46 -7.96 -4.64
C CYS A 11 1.74 -8.57 -4.06
N ASP A 12 2.72 -8.88 -4.92
CA ASP A 12 4.01 -9.43 -4.50
C ASP A 12 4.96 -8.32 -4.03
N VAL A 13 5.15 -8.26 -2.72
CA VAL A 13 6.03 -7.31 -2.01
C VAL A 13 7.53 -7.56 -2.27
N SER A 14 7.92 -8.71 -2.84
CA SER A 14 9.32 -9.05 -3.10
C SER A 14 9.98 -8.19 -4.18
N THR A 15 9.18 -7.45 -4.95
CA THR A 15 9.63 -6.59 -6.06
C THR A 15 10.20 -5.23 -5.62
N LEU A 16 9.99 -4.81 -4.36
CA LEU A 16 10.45 -3.51 -3.85
C LEU A 16 11.89 -3.48 -3.35
N ARG A 17 12.63 -4.60 -3.38
CA ARG A 17 14.05 -4.57 -2.97
C ARG A 17 14.91 -3.98 -4.08
N PRO A 18 15.67 -2.90 -3.84
CA PRO A 18 16.63 -2.41 -4.82
C PRO A 18 17.65 -3.51 -5.12
N ARG A 19 17.63 -3.99 -6.36
CA ARG A 19 18.59 -4.99 -6.87
C ARG A 19 19.92 -4.26 -7.08
N ILE A 20 20.81 -4.30 -6.08
CA ILE A 20 22.19 -3.83 -6.24
C ILE A 20 22.90 -4.80 -7.18
N THR A 21 22.94 -4.49 -8.48
CA THR A 21 23.76 -5.20 -9.45
C THR A 21 25.14 -4.55 -9.52
N HIS A 22 26.12 -5.18 -8.86
CA HIS A 22 27.54 -4.92 -9.14
C HIS A 22 27.92 -5.55 -10.49
N GLY A 23 28.44 -4.75 -11.43
CA GLY A 23 29.46 -5.21 -12.38
C GLY A 23 29.10 -5.29 -13.88
N GLN A 24 29.47 -4.21 -14.57
CA GLN A 24 30.22 -4.12 -15.85
C GLN A 24 29.70 -4.62 -17.22
N HIS A 25 29.83 -3.67 -18.17
CA HIS A 25 30.12 -3.75 -19.61
C HIS A 25 29.09 -4.34 -20.60
N GLY A 26 28.52 -3.45 -21.44
CA GLY A 26 28.16 -3.78 -22.83
C GLY A 26 26.81 -3.25 -23.34
N SER A 27 26.87 -2.14 -24.08
CA SER A 27 26.04 -1.79 -25.26
C SER A 27 24.50 -1.87 -25.21
N VAL A 28 23.90 -0.66 -25.30
CA VAL A 28 22.65 -0.25 -25.98
C VAL A 28 21.40 -1.13 -25.77
N LEU A 29 20.39 -0.60 -25.06
CA LEU A 29 19.00 -0.42 -25.56
C LEU A 29 18.06 0.07 -24.43
N THR A 30 17.18 0.99 -24.82
CA THR A 30 16.01 1.52 -24.09
C THR A 30 16.26 2.25 -22.76
N ARG A 31 16.33 3.59 -22.84
CA ARG A 31 15.97 4.49 -21.72
C ARG A 31 14.48 4.26 -21.38
N PHE A 32 14.18 3.31 -20.52
CA PHE A 32 13.01 3.44 -19.66
C PHE A 32 13.33 4.56 -18.67
N PRO A 33 12.49 5.59 -18.50
CA PRO A 33 12.68 6.53 -17.41
C PRO A 33 12.46 5.74 -16.13
N PHE A 34 13.55 5.24 -15.55
CA PHE A 34 13.57 4.79 -14.18
C PHE A 34 13.22 6.02 -13.35
N LEU A 35 11.96 6.15 -12.93
CA LEU A 35 11.55 7.21 -12.03
C LEU A 35 12.49 7.12 -10.83
N THR A 36 13.18 8.22 -10.56
CA THR A 36 14.03 8.32 -9.38
C THR A 36 13.16 8.14 -8.13
N MET A 37 13.70 7.60 -7.04
CA MET A 37 12.96 7.47 -5.77
C MET A 37 12.34 8.82 -5.35
N SER A 38 13.04 9.93 -5.60
CA SER A 38 12.54 11.31 -5.39
C SER A 38 11.34 11.71 -6.26
N GLN A 39 11.11 11.06 -7.41
CA GLN A 39 9.92 11.30 -8.24
C GLN A 39 8.71 10.45 -7.80
N LEU A 40 8.94 9.34 -7.10
CA LEU A 40 7.89 8.55 -6.47
C LEU A 40 7.42 9.18 -5.16
N GLU A 41 8.33 9.81 -4.40
CA GLU A 41 7.99 10.49 -3.14
C GLU A 41 6.88 11.55 -3.29
N ASN A 42 6.86 12.28 -4.41
CA ASN A 42 5.81 13.28 -4.70
C ASN A 42 4.48 12.67 -5.18
N GLN A 43 4.43 11.36 -5.43
CA GLN A 43 3.24 10.64 -5.88
C GLN A 43 2.65 9.73 -4.80
N ILE A 44 3.34 9.57 -3.67
CA ILE A 44 2.77 8.87 -2.52
C ILE A 44 1.81 9.86 -1.84
N PRO A 45 0.50 9.56 -1.81
CA PRO A 45 -0.44 10.38 -1.06
C PRO A 45 0.01 10.44 0.42
N PRO A 46 -0.22 11.54 1.15
CA PRO A 46 0.10 11.62 2.56
C PRO A 46 -0.89 10.78 3.37
N LEU A 47 -0.37 10.12 4.42
CA LEU A 47 -1.17 9.39 5.38
C LEU A 47 -1.93 10.36 6.30
N LYS A 48 -3.25 10.20 6.42
CA LYS A 48 -4.07 10.97 7.38
C LYS A 48 -3.86 10.49 8.81
N GLU A 49 -4.23 11.33 9.78
CA GLU A 49 -4.33 10.87 11.17
C GLU A 49 -5.39 9.77 11.26
N GLN A 50 -5.08 8.71 12.02
CA GLN A 50 -6.01 7.61 12.26
C GLN A 50 -7.14 8.04 13.21
N GLU A 51 -8.26 7.31 13.19
CA GLU A 51 -9.47 7.69 13.92
C GLU A 51 -9.28 7.61 15.45
N ILE A 52 -8.58 6.59 15.92
CA ILE A 52 -8.33 6.36 17.35
C ILE A 52 -6.89 6.69 17.76
N PRO A 53 -6.62 7.00 19.04
CA PRO A 53 -5.27 7.24 19.55
C PRO A 53 -4.31 6.06 19.33
N TYR A 54 -3.01 6.34 19.15
CA TYR A 54 -1.98 5.31 18.95
C TYR A 54 -1.78 4.39 20.17
N ASP A 55 -2.12 4.86 21.37
CA ASP A 55 -2.04 4.09 22.62
C ASP A 55 -3.36 3.37 22.95
N HIS A 56 -4.37 3.47 22.09
CA HIS A 56 -5.61 2.71 22.24
C HIS A 56 -5.34 1.22 22.03
N PRO A 57 -5.95 0.29 22.81
CA PRO A 57 -5.73 -1.15 22.66
C PRO A 57 -6.08 -1.70 21.26
N ASP A 58 -7.00 -1.05 20.54
CA ASP A 58 -7.37 -1.44 19.17
C ASP A 58 -6.37 -0.94 18.11
N SER A 59 -5.44 -0.05 18.47
CA SER A 59 -4.32 0.35 17.61
C SER A 59 -3.23 -0.74 17.59
N ALA A 60 -3.57 -1.95 17.16
CA ALA A 60 -2.71 -3.13 17.24
C ALA A 60 -2.27 -3.70 15.87
N ASN A 61 -2.73 -3.09 14.76
CA ASN A 61 -2.51 -3.60 13.41
C ASN A 61 -1.13 -3.24 12.88
N MET A 62 -0.49 -4.18 12.17
CA MET A 62 0.92 -4.07 11.76
C MET A 62 1.11 -3.95 10.25
N PHE A 63 0.05 -4.20 9.47
CA PHE A 63 0.00 -4.22 8.02
C PHE A 63 1.10 -5.11 7.42
N GLN A 64 1.31 -6.30 8.00
CA GLN A 64 2.33 -7.27 7.58
C GLN A 64 1.72 -8.41 6.76
N PRO A 65 1.95 -8.46 5.43
CA PRO A 65 1.45 -9.56 4.61
C PRO A 65 2.16 -10.88 4.94
N SER A 66 1.40 -11.96 4.98
CA SER A 66 1.89 -13.34 5.10
C SER A 66 1.09 -14.29 4.20
N ALA A 67 1.38 -15.58 4.24
CA ALA A 67 0.58 -16.58 3.54
C ALA A 67 -0.84 -16.69 4.13
N GLU A 68 -0.97 -16.48 5.44
CA GLU A 68 -2.22 -16.53 6.21
C GLU A 68 -2.97 -15.19 6.19
N LYS A 69 -2.27 -14.08 5.97
CA LYS A 69 -2.82 -12.73 5.83
C LYS A 69 -2.32 -12.08 4.53
N PRO A 70 -2.89 -12.41 3.37
CA PRO A 70 -2.40 -11.92 2.09
C PRO A 70 -2.63 -10.41 1.94
N PHE A 71 -1.80 -9.77 1.12
CA PHE A 71 -2.04 -8.40 0.67
C PHE A 71 -2.76 -8.38 -0.68
N LEU A 72 -3.91 -7.73 -0.68
CA LEU A 72 -4.85 -7.68 -1.78
C LEU A 72 -5.11 -6.22 -2.16
N ALA A 73 -5.37 -5.98 -3.44
CA ALA A 73 -5.85 -4.69 -3.91
C ALA A 73 -7.03 -4.87 -4.87
N THR A 74 -8.01 -3.96 -4.80
CA THR A 74 -9.12 -3.94 -5.75
C THR A 74 -8.63 -3.47 -7.13
N PRO A 75 -9.29 -3.91 -8.23
CA PRO A 75 -8.93 -3.46 -9.57
C PRO A 75 -9.00 -1.94 -9.71
N ASP A 76 -10.01 -1.30 -9.13
CA ASP A 76 -10.22 0.16 -9.23
C ASP A 76 -9.13 0.93 -8.47
N ALA A 77 -8.69 0.42 -7.32
CA ALA A 77 -7.55 0.99 -6.59
C ALA A 77 -6.25 0.88 -7.42
N ILE A 78 -6.00 -0.29 -8.03
CA ILE A 78 -4.85 -0.50 -8.92
C ILE A 78 -4.91 0.46 -10.13
N GLU A 79 -6.09 0.64 -10.72
CA GLU A 79 -6.26 1.53 -11.86
C GLU A 79 -5.97 2.99 -11.48
N ALA A 80 -6.52 3.44 -10.35
CA ALA A 80 -6.40 4.81 -9.86
C ALA A 80 -4.99 5.15 -9.37
N TYR A 81 -4.35 4.26 -8.59
CA TYR A 81 -3.10 4.56 -7.88
C TYR A 81 -1.86 3.87 -8.48
N LYS A 82 -2.03 2.83 -9.29
CA LYS A 82 -0.95 1.95 -9.78
C LYS A 82 -0.33 1.09 -8.67
N HIS A 83 0.23 -0.04 -9.06
CA HIS A 83 0.78 -1.04 -8.14
C HIS A 83 1.91 -0.47 -7.28
N GLU A 84 2.79 0.31 -7.89
CA GLU A 84 3.96 0.89 -7.24
C GLU A 84 3.60 1.85 -6.11
N ILE A 85 2.56 2.67 -6.26
CA ILE A 85 2.11 3.58 -5.20
C ILE A 85 1.41 2.79 -4.10
N ILE A 86 0.58 1.82 -4.45
CA ILE A 86 -0.08 0.94 -3.48
C ILE A 86 0.96 0.20 -2.61
N LEU A 87 2.02 -0.32 -3.22
CA LEU A 87 3.10 -0.98 -2.49
C LEU A 87 3.92 0.01 -1.64
N ALA A 88 4.16 1.22 -2.13
CA ALA A 88 4.86 2.26 -1.38
C ALA A 88 4.06 2.73 -0.15
N CYS A 89 2.75 2.91 -0.29
CA CYS A 89 1.84 3.23 0.82
C CYS A 89 1.84 2.12 1.89
N LEU A 90 1.81 0.85 1.48
CA LEU A 90 1.93 -0.28 2.42
C LEU A 90 3.23 -0.20 3.24
N ALA A 91 4.36 0.11 2.59
CA ALA A 91 5.64 0.26 3.28
C ALA A 91 5.63 1.43 4.29
N VAL A 92 4.91 2.53 3.97
CA VAL A 92 4.69 3.64 4.92
C VAL A 92 3.91 3.16 6.16
N LEU A 93 2.83 2.40 5.96
CA LEU A 93 2.03 1.85 7.07
C LEU A 93 2.85 0.93 7.96
N GLN A 94 3.62 0.01 7.37
CA GLN A 94 4.47 -0.92 8.12
C GLN A 94 5.49 -0.19 9.01
N ARG A 95 6.17 0.82 8.47
CA ARG A 95 7.11 1.63 9.25
C ARG A 95 6.39 2.39 10.37
N LYS A 96 5.24 3.00 10.06
CA LYS A 96 4.45 3.75 11.04
C LYS A 96 3.94 2.84 12.17
N ALA A 97 3.50 1.63 11.85
CA ALA A 97 3.06 0.64 12.83
C ALA A 97 4.22 0.19 13.74
N ILE A 98 5.43 -0.01 13.19
CA ILE A 98 6.62 -0.27 14.01
C ILE A 98 6.89 0.90 14.97
N ASP A 99 6.86 2.13 14.47
CA ASP A 99 7.15 3.34 15.27
C ASP A 99 6.11 3.57 16.38
N LYS A 100 4.85 3.18 16.13
CA LYS A 100 3.71 3.41 17.02
C LYS A 100 3.28 2.19 17.83
N GLN A 101 3.94 1.05 17.62
CA GLN A 101 3.60 -0.24 18.23
C GLN A 101 2.19 -0.75 17.85
N GLY A 102 1.76 -0.41 16.64
CA GLY A 102 0.46 -0.76 16.07
C GLY A 102 -0.29 0.47 15.55
N LEU A 103 -1.32 0.20 14.75
CA LEU A 103 -2.20 1.18 14.14
C LEU A 103 -3.67 0.72 14.23
N ASP A 104 -4.58 1.65 14.03
CA ASP A 104 -5.98 1.36 13.76
C ASP A 104 -6.13 0.49 12.50
N TYR A 105 -7.18 -0.33 12.45
CA TYR A 105 -7.41 -1.31 11.40
C TYR A 105 -7.66 -0.67 10.03
N LEU A 106 -8.22 0.55 10.01
CA LEU A 106 -8.42 1.36 8.81
C LEU A 106 -7.41 2.51 8.76
N GLN A 107 -6.66 2.58 7.66
CA GLN A 107 -5.72 3.67 7.40
C GLN A 107 -6.07 4.34 6.07
N VAL A 108 -6.02 5.67 6.04
CA VAL A 108 -6.47 6.47 4.90
C VAL A 108 -5.34 7.33 4.36
N PHE A 109 -5.07 7.20 3.07
CA PHE A 109 -4.17 8.08 2.34
C PHE A 109 -4.96 9.12 1.55
N ASP A 110 -4.54 10.39 1.64
CA ASP A 110 -5.24 11.53 1.08
C ASP A 110 -5.01 11.66 -0.44
N GLY A 111 -5.97 11.16 -1.21
CA GLY A 111 -5.89 11.18 -2.67
C GLY A 111 -5.95 12.58 -3.26
N GLU A 112 -6.72 13.47 -2.63
CA GLU A 112 -6.97 14.82 -3.13
C GLU A 112 -5.67 15.63 -3.25
N SER A 113 -4.77 15.50 -2.27
CA SER A 113 -3.47 16.18 -2.25
C SER A 113 -2.55 15.87 -3.44
N ILE A 114 -2.77 14.73 -4.12
CA ILE A 114 -2.04 14.30 -5.31
C ILE A 114 -2.94 14.24 -6.55
N GLY A 115 -4.11 14.88 -6.52
CA GLY A 115 -5.04 15.00 -7.64
C GLY A 115 -5.81 13.72 -7.98
N LYS A 116 -5.99 12.81 -7.01
CA LYS A 116 -6.84 11.62 -7.16
C LYS A 116 -8.27 11.93 -6.70
N PRO A 117 -9.29 11.31 -7.33
CA PRO A 117 -10.70 11.62 -7.05
C PRO A 117 -11.19 11.06 -5.71
N GLU A 118 -10.56 10.00 -5.22
CA GLU A 118 -10.94 9.33 -3.98
C GLU A 118 -9.69 9.01 -3.15
N ASN A 119 -9.84 8.94 -1.84
CA ASN A 119 -8.78 8.49 -0.93
C ASN A 119 -8.46 7.01 -1.17
N LEU A 120 -7.24 6.61 -0.87
CA LEU A 120 -6.86 5.20 -0.88
C LEU A 120 -6.96 4.65 0.54
N TRP A 121 -7.81 3.63 0.74
CA TRP A 121 -8.01 2.98 2.03
C TRP A 121 -7.20 1.70 2.12
N TYR A 122 -6.67 1.44 3.32
CA TYR A 122 -6.09 0.16 3.71
C TYR A 122 -6.84 -0.37 4.91
N ILE A 123 -7.35 -1.58 4.79
CA ILE A 123 -8.03 -2.29 5.88
C ILE A 123 -7.20 -3.52 6.21
N GLU A 124 -6.76 -3.66 7.46
CA GLU A 124 -6.27 -4.93 7.98
C GLU A 124 -7.41 -5.65 8.68
N ASP A 125 -7.93 -6.69 8.04
CA ASP A 125 -8.90 -7.57 8.68
C ASP A 125 -8.22 -8.35 9.83
N GLY A 126 -9.05 -8.80 10.77
CA GLY A 126 -8.62 -9.59 11.92
C GLY A 126 -8.01 -10.96 11.56
N GLU A 127 -8.04 -11.89 12.51
CA GLU A 127 -7.45 -13.21 12.33
C GLU A 127 -8.04 -13.96 11.11
N GLY A 128 -7.16 -14.48 10.25
CA GLY A 128 -7.55 -15.20 9.02
C GLY A 128 -8.08 -14.31 7.88
N GLY A 129 -8.06 -12.99 8.05
CA GLY A 129 -8.46 -12.02 7.03
C GLY A 129 -7.32 -11.63 6.07
N ALA A 130 -7.50 -10.52 5.35
CA ALA A 130 -6.51 -9.96 4.44
C ALA A 130 -6.11 -8.54 4.84
N ILE A 131 -5.02 -8.05 4.26
CA ILE A 131 -4.76 -6.61 4.16
C ILE A 131 -5.28 -6.19 2.80
N THR A 132 -6.23 -5.29 2.75
CA THR A 132 -6.89 -4.89 1.50
C THR A 132 -6.68 -3.40 1.23
N ALA A 133 -6.12 -3.08 0.07
CA ALA A 133 -6.12 -1.73 -0.50
C ALA A 133 -7.34 -1.54 -1.42
N LEU A 134 -8.14 -0.51 -1.17
CA LEU A 134 -9.39 -0.27 -1.90
C LEU A 134 -9.75 1.22 -1.97
N LEU A 135 -10.65 1.56 -2.88
CA LEU A 135 -11.32 2.86 -2.88
C LEU A 135 -12.57 2.80 -1.98
N PRO A 136 -13.00 3.91 -1.36
CA PRO A 136 -14.24 3.97 -0.58
C PRO A 136 -15.46 3.48 -1.36
N SER A 137 -15.53 3.79 -2.66
CA SER A 137 -16.59 3.33 -3.55
C SER A 137 -16.66 1.80 -3.76
N ASN A 138 -15.63 1.05 -3.33
CA ASN A 138 -15.60 -0.42 -3.40
C ASN A 138 -16.06 -1.11 -2.11
N TYR A 139 -16.35 -0.36 -1.05
CA TYR A 139 -16.80 -0.86 0.25
C TYR A 139 -18.33 -0.74 0.38
#